data_AF-X1VUP4-F1
#
_entry.id   AF-X1VUP4-F1
#
_cell.length_a   1.000
_cell.length_b   1.000
_cell.length_c   1.000
_cell.angle_alpha   90.00
_cell.angle_beta   90.00
_cell.angle_gamma   90.00
#
_symmetry.space_group_name_H-M   'P 1'
#
loop_
_entity.id
_entity.type
_entity.pdbx_description
1 polymer ?
#
loop_
_entity_poly.entity_id
_entity_poly.type
_entity_poly.pdbx_seq_one_letter_code
_entity_poly.pdbx_strand_id
1 'polypeptide(L)'
;MKFEKNKIFFGILVFVLFVNLLVLFDIQYFYLRAIFSFIFLITIPGLLIMLILKIRKIGFWEYLVYIIGLSVAFLMFGGLFINWVFSLIGIDKPLSLMPLLISFDIFLLIFWIIALKRNNKISLEVEQPRLDFLNKTFLILPVIFPILSILGATTLNNHGPNYLTKIVLGGIAVYVFFVVLFRNKLNKNIFPWSIIMVSL
;
A
#
# COMPACT_ATOMS: atom_id res chain seq x y z
N MET A 1 7.28 -13.19 15.78
CA MET A 1 6.20 -14.21 15.83
C MET A 1 6.46 -15.21 14.69
N LYS A 2 6.62 -16.51 14.96
CA LYS A 2 6.90 -17.51 13.91
C LYS A 2 5.59 -17.97 13.27
N PHE A 3 5.27 -17.45 12.09
CA PHE A 3 4.13 -17.93 11.31
C PHE A 3 4.58 -19.08 10.39
N GLU A 4 3.82 -20.18 10.39
CA GLU A 4 4.07 -21.29 9.48
C GLU A 4 3.76 -20.88 8.04
N LYS A 5 4.64 -21.26 7.10
CA LYS A 5 4.54 -20.96 5.66
C LYS A 5 3.12 -21.16 5.15
N ASN A 6 2.54 -22.34 5.40
CA ASN A 6 1.24 -22.72 4.85
C ASN A 6 0.11 -21.82 5.35
N LYS A 7 0.17 -21.36 6.61
CA LYS A 7 -0.83 -20.46 7.18
C LYS A 7 -0.83 -19.09 6.51
N ILE A 8 0.35 -18.55 6.20
CA ILE A 8 0.46 -17.26 5.49
C ILE A 8 -0.14 -17.36 4.09
N PHE A 9 0.29 -18.35 3.30
CA PHE A 9 -0.18 -18.50 1.93
C PHE A 9 -1.66 -18.84 1.84
N PHE A 10 -2.16 -19.66 2.77
CA PHE A 10 -3.59 -19.94 2.89
C PHE A 10 -4.37 -18.68 3.27
N GLY A 11 -3.88 -17.90 4.23
CA GLY A 11 -4.49 -16.62 4.62
C GLY A 11 -4.57 -15.63 3.45
N ILE A 12 -3.53 -15.52 2.63
CA ILE A 12 -3.55 -14.69 1.41
C ILE A 12 -4.63 -15.19 0.45
N LEU A 13 -4.70 -16.50 0.19
CA LEU A 13 -5.70 -17.07 -0.71
C LEU A 13 -7.13 -16.81 -0.23
N VAL A 14 -7.40 -17.04 1.06
CA VAL A 14 -8.70 -16.76 1.66
C VAL A 14 -9.06 -15.28 1.54
N PHE A 15 -8.09 -14.39 1.73
CA PHE A 15 -8.33 -12.95 1.61
C PHE A 15 -8.61 -12.51 0.17
N VAL A 16 -7.91 -13.07 -0.82
CA VAL A 16 -8.20 -12.87 -2.25
C VAL A 16 -9.64 -13.31 -2.57
N LEU A 17 -10.05 -14.50 -2.12
CA LEU A 17 -11.40 -15.03 -2.35
C LEU A 17 -12.47 -14.17 -1.68
N PHE A 18 -12.22 -13.74 -0.44
CA PHE A 18 -13.14 -12.88 0.31
C PHE A 18 -13.36 -11.54 -0.40
N VAL A 19 -12.30 -10.88 -0.84
CA VAL A 19 -12.41 -9.60 -1.57
C VAL A 19 -13.12 -9.79 -2.89
N ASN A 20 -12.80 -10.85 -3.64
CA ASN A 20 -13.49 -11.18 -4.89
C ASN A 20 -15.00 -11.39 -4.69
N LEU A 21 -15.40 -12.10 -3.63
CA LEU A 21 -16.82 -12.26 -3.28
C LEU A 21 -17.49 -10.90 -3.00
N LEU A 22 -16.86 -10.03 -2.20
CA LEU A 22 -17.38 -8.69 -1.94
C LEU A 22 -17.55 -7.87 -3.22
N VAL A 23 -16.60 -7.97 -4.15
CA VAL A 23 -16.62 -7.24 -5.43
C VAL A 23 -17.69 -7.78 -6.37
N LEU A 24 -17.76 -9.10 -6.57
CA LEU A 24 -18.69 -9.75 -7.50
C LEU A 24 -20.15 -9.64 -7.07
N PHE A 25 -20.42 -9.73 -5.76
CA PHE A 25 -21.77 -9.60 -5.21
C PHE A 25 -22.16 -8.16 -4.83
N ASP A 26 -21.32 -7.17 -5.16
CA ASP A 26 -21.57 -5.75 -4.89
C ASP A 26 -21.89 -5.44 -3.40
N ILE A 27 -21.28 -6.18 -2.47
CA ILE A 27 -21.60 -6.10 -1.03
C ILE A 27 -20.94 -4.87 -0.41
N GLN A 28 -21.63 -3.72 -0.43
CA GLN A 28 -21.13 -2.45 0.10
C GLN A 28 -21.68 -2.08 1.49
N TYR A 29 -22.36 -3.00 2.18
CA TYR A 29 -22.87 -2.73 3.53
C TYR A 29 -21.75 -2.24 4.46
N PHE A 30 -21.97 -1.14 5.18
CA PHE A 30 -20.95 -0.46 6.01
C PHE A 30 -19.60 -0.23 5.30
N TYR A 31 -19.58 0.03 3.99
CA TYR A 31 -18.35 0.23 3.20
C TYR A 31 -17.38 -0.95 3.22
N LEU A 32 -17.85 -2.15 3.57
CA LEU A 32 -17.04 -3.37 3.69
C LEU A 32 -16.19 -3.62 2.44
N ARG A 33 -16.80 -3.64 1.25
CA ARG A 33 -16.08 -3.80 -0.01
C ARG A 33 -14.97 -2.76 -0.17
N ALA A 34 -15.25 -1.48 0.06
CA ALA A 34 -14.27 -0.42 -0.14
C ALA A 34 -13.07 -0.55 0.81
N ILE A 35 -13.34 -0.78 2.10
CA ILE A 35 -12.31 -0.91 3.13
C ILE A 35 -11.43 -2.14 2.85
N PHE A 36 -12.04 -3.30 2.61
CA PHE A 36 -11.29 -4.53 2.39
C PHE A 36 -10.55 -4.54 1.05
N SER A 37 -11.16 -4.00 -0.02
CA SER A 37 -10.47 -3.86 -1.32
C SER A 37 -9.30 -2.90 -1.22
N PHE A 38 -9.42 -1.79 -0.48
CA PHE A 38 -8.31 -0.86 -0.27
C PHE A 38 -7.15 -1.54 0.48
N ILE A 39 -7.44 -2.19 1.61
CA ILE A 39 -6.44 -2.93 2.39
C ILE A 39 -5.77 -3.99 1.52
N PHE A 40 -6.56 -4.72 0.72
CA PHE A 40 -6.05 -5.73 -0.19
C PHE A 40 -5.10 -5.16 -1.24
N LEU A 41 -5.55 -4.14 -1.98
CA LEU A 41 -4.79 -3.54 -3.07
C LEU A 41 -3.49 -2.89 -2.58
N ILE A 42 -3.49 -2.30 -1.38
CA ILE A 42 -2.30 -1.63 -0.83
C ILE A 42 -1.31 -2.60 -0.16
N THR A 43 -1.73 -3.82 0.20
CA THR A 43 -0.87 -4.75 0.94
C THR A 43 -0.50 -6.04 0.21
N ILE A 44 -1.45 -6.71 -0.44
CA ILE A 44 -1.25 -8.07 -0.94
C ILE A 44 -0.28 -8.15 -2.13
N PRO A 45 -0.40 -7.30 -3.17
CA PRO A 45 0.52 -7.38 -4.31
C PRO A 45 1.97 -7.15 -3.88
N GLY A 46 2.22 -6.11 -3.08
CA GLY A 46 3.54 -5.79 -2.56
C GLY A 46 4.10 -6.84 -1.60
N LEU A 47 3.26 -7.42 -0.74
CA LEU A 47 3.66 -8.53 0.13
C LEU A 47 4.09 -9.75 -0.69
N LEU A 48 3.32 -10.12 -1.73
CA LEU A 48 3.69 -11.21 -2.63
C LEU A 48 5.00 -10.91 -3.37
N ILE A 49 5.19 -9.69 -3.88
CA ILE A 49 6.43 -9.29 -4.56
C ILE A 49 7.61 -9.36 -3.57
N MET A 50 7.47 -8.91 -2.33
CA MET A 50 8.53 -9.03 -1.33
C MET A 50 8.87 -10.49 -1.01
N LEU A 51 7.86 -11.37 -0.92
CA LEU A 51 8.08 -12.80 -0.73
C LEU A 51 8.81 -13.40 -1.93
N ILE A 52 8.46 -12.99 -3.16
CA ILE A 52 9.21 -13.38 -4.36
C ILE A 52 10.65 -12.89 -4.21
N LEU A 53 10.90 -11.61 -3.94
CA LEU A 53 12.25 -11.04 -3.86
C LEU A 53 13.06 -11.51 -2.63
N LYS A 54 12.45 -12.23 -1.67
CA LYS A 54 13.06 -12.70 -0.41
C LYS A 54 13.57 -11.57 0.50
N ILE A 55 12.88 -10.43 0.51
CA ILE A 55 13.20 -9.31 1.42
C ILE A 55 12.68 -9.66 2.82
N ARG A 56 13.59 -9.98 3.76
CA ARG A 56 13.25 -10.67 5.03
C ARG A 56 13.96 -10.16 6.29
N LYS A 57 14.83 -9.16 6.18
CA LYS A 57 15.65 -8.65 7.29
C LYS A 57 15.66 -7.12 7.27
N ILE A 58 14.48 -6.54 7.40
CA ILE A 58 14.28 -5.10 7.44
C ILE A 58 13.38 -4.75 8.60
N GLY A 59 13.48 -3.53 9.10
CA GLY A 59 12.67 -3.07 10.22
C GLY A 59 11.17 -3.10 9.88
N PHE A 60 10.30 -3.12 10.88
CA PHE A 60 8.84 -3.15 10.67
C PHE A 60 8.34 -2.02 9.78
N TRP A 61 8.83 -0.80 10.02
CA TRP A 61 8.41 0.37 9.25
C TRP A 61 8.91 0.32 7.82
N GLU A 62 10.17 -0.08 7.60
CA GLU A 62 10.71 -0.29 6.24
C GLU A 62 9.91 -1.36 5.50
N TYR A 63 9.57 -2.45 6.19
CA TYR A 63 8.75 -3.53 5.66
C TYR A 63 7.38 -3.03 5.18
N LEU A 64 6.73 -2.15 5.97
CA LEU A 64 5.48 -1.50 5.56
C LEU A 64 5.65 -0.61 4.34
N VAL A 65 6.74 0.18 4.26
CA VAL A 65 7.02 1.02 3.07
C VAL A 65 7.12 0.16 1.83
N TYR A 66 7.90 -0.93 1.91
CA TYR A 66 8.09 -1.80 0.76
C TYR A 66 6.79 -2.46 0.33
N ILE A 67 5.97 -2.94 1.28
CA ILE A 67 4.67 -3.51 0.97
C ILE A 67 3.79 -2.50 0.23
N ILE A 68 3.63 -1.30 0.80
CA ILE A 68 2.75 -0.28 0.24
C ILE A 68 3.29 0.21 -1.12
N GLY A 69 4.58 0.53 -1.19
CA GLY A 69 5.23 1.03 -2.40
C GLY A 69 5.24 0.02 -3.54
N LEU A 70 5.54 -1.26 -3.27
CA LEU A 70 5.49 -2.31 -4.29
C LEU A 70 4.06 -2.60 -4.75
N SER A 71 3.08 -2.49 -3.85
CA SER A 71 1.67 -2.59 -4.23
C SER A 71 1.27 -1.45 -5.17
N VAL A 72 1.58 -0.20 -4.83
CA VAL A 72 1.28 0.96 -5.70
C VAL A 72 1.99 0.82 -7.05
N ALA A 73 3.27 0.42 -7.06
CA ALA A 73 3.99 0.15 -8.29
C ALA A 73 3.31 -0.94 -9.13
N PHE A 74 2.87 -2.03 -8.52
CA PHE A 74 2.10 -3.07 -9.21
C PHE A 74 0.79 -2.53 -9.79
N LEU A 75 0.04 -1.72 -9.03
CA LEU A 75 -1.22 -1.14 -9.53
C LEU A 75 -0.98 -0.24 -10.74
N MET A 76 0.05 0.60 -10.70
CA MET A 76 0.40 1.51 -11.79
C MET A 76 0.89 0.75 -13.03
N PHE A 77 1.92 -0.09 -12.88
CA PHE A 77 2.51 -0.81 -14.01
C PHE A 77 1.61 -1.93 -14.53
N GLY A 78 0.93 -2.66 -13.64
CA GLY A 78 -0.02 -3.70 -14.00
C GLY A 78 -1.26 -3.14 -14.69
N GLY A 79 -1.81 -2.04 -14.17
CA GLY A 79 -2.91 -1.33 -14.83
C GLY A 79 -2.51 -0.81 -16.21
N LEU A 80 -1.34 -0.18 -16.33
CA LEU A 80 -0.80 0.29 -17.61
C LEU A 80 -0.62 -0.87 -18.61
N PHE A 81 -0.05 -1.98 -18.14
CA PHE A 81 0.17 -3.17 -18.96
C PHE A 81 -1.16 -3.73 -19.49
N ILE A 82 -2.17 -3.89 -18.63
CA ILE A 82 -3.51 -4.34 -19.04
C ILE A 82 -4.10 -3.38 -20.06
N ASN A 83 -4.06 -2.08 -19.76
CA ASN A 83 -4.61 -1.05 -20.64
C ASN A 83 -4.00 -1.14 -22.04
N TRP A 84 -2.69 -1.32 -22.15
CA TRP A 84 -2.00 -1.44 -23.43
C TRP A 84 -2.34 -2.73 -24.16
N VAL A 85 -2.21 -3.89 -23.49
CA VAL A 85 -2.43 -5.20 -24.11
C VAL A 85 -3.89 -5.38 -24.54
N PHE A 86 -4.84 -5.01 -23.69
CA PHE A 86 -6.26 -5.21 -23.99
C PHE A 86 -6.77 -4.23 -25.06
N SER A 87 -6.25 -3.01 -25.10
CA SER A 87 -6.54 -2.08 -26.20
C SER A 87 -6.04 -2.62 -27.54
N LEU A 88 -4.87 -3.27 -27.58
CA LEU A 88 -4.33 -3.90 -28.79
C LEU A 88 -5.18 -5.08 -29.30
N ILE A 89 -5.90 -5.76 -28.41
CA ILE A 89 -6.78 -6.90 -28.73
C ILE A 89 -8.21 -6.44 -29.05
N GLY A 90 -8.49 -5.13 -28.98
CA GLY A 90 -9.80 -4.55 -29.31
C GLY A 90 -10.82 -4.59 -28.17
N ILE A 91 -10.38 -4.66 -26.92
CA ILE A 91 -11.28 -4.52 -25.75
C ILE A 91 -11.48 -3.03 -25.47
N ASP A 92 -12.71 -2.54 -25.66
CA ASP A 92 -13.05 -1.11 -25.56
C ASP A 92 -12.84 -0.49 -24.17
N LYS A 93 -12.99 -1.28 -23.09
CA LYS A 93 -12.91 -0.82 -21.69
C LYS A 93 -11.98 -1.70 -20.85
N PRO A 94 -10.66 -1.66 -21.10
CA PRO A 94 -9.69 -2.57 -20.50
C PRO A 94 -9.54 -2.39 -18.98
N LEU A 95 -9.82 -1.20 -18.47
CA LEU A 95 -9.77 -0.87 -17.04
C LEU A 95 -11.14 -0.92 -16.35
N SER A 96 -12.16 -1.48 -17.02
CA SER A 96 -13.43 -1.76 -16.37
C SER A 96 -13.29 -2.91 -15.37
N LEU A 97 -14.27 -3.03 -14.46
CA LEU A 97 -14.19 -3.91 -13.30
C LEU A 97 -13.84 -5.37 -13.66
N MET A 98 -14.55 -5.99 -14.61
CA MET A 98 -14.33 -7.40 -14.93
C MET A 98 -12.97 -7.68 -15.59
N PRO A 99 -12.57 -6.98 -16.68
CA PRO A 99 -11.23 -7.14 -17.26
C PRO A 99 -10.09 -6.92 -16.27
N LEU A 100 -10.22 -5.90 -15.40
CA LEU A 100 -9.19 -5.57 -14.42
C LEU A 100 -9.12 -6.62 -13.31
N LEU A 101 -10.27 -7.04 -12.76
CA LEU A 101 -10.36 -8.03 -11.68
C LEU A 101 -9.74 -9.36 -12.11
N ILE A 102 -10.14 -9.88 -13.27
CA ILE A 102 -9.62 -11.14 -13.81
C ILE A 102 -8.11 -11.05 -14.05
N SER A 103 -7.64 -9.95 -14.64
CA SER A 103 -6.22 -9.79 -14.96
C SER A 103 -5.35 -9.67 -13.70
N PHE A 104 -5.81 -8.91 -12.70
CA PHE A 104 -5.11 -8.80 -11.42
C PHE A 104 -5.13 -10.10 -10.65
N ASP A 105 -6.23 -10.85 -10.65
CA ASP A 105 -6.28 -12.18 -10.05
C ASP A 105 -5.26 -13.12 -10.70
N ILE A 106 -5.15 -13.13 -12.03
CA ILE A 106 -4.13 -13.93 -12.74
C ILE A 106 -2.73 -13.54 -12.30
N PHE A 107 -2.40 -12.24 -12.26
CA PHE A 107 -1.08 -11.79 -11.81
C PHE A 107 -0.79 -12.19 -10.36
N LEU A 108 -1.76 -12.01 -9.46
CA LEU A 108 -1.60 -12.35 -8.05
C LEU A 108 -1.47 -13.86 -7.84
N LEU A 109 -2.19 -14.67 -8.62
CA LEU A 109 -2.08 -16.13 -8.57
C LEU A 109 -0.68 -16.58 -9.06
N ILE A 110 -0.17 -16.00 -10.14
CA ILE A 110 1.22 -16.22 -10.59
C ILE A 110 2.21 -15.84 -9.49
N PHE A 111 2.07 -14.65 -8.90
CA PHE A 111 2.93 -14.21 -7.81
C PHE A 111 2.88 -15.13 -6.60
N TRP A 112 1.68 -15.58 -6.23
CA TRP A 112 1.45 -16.51 -5.13
C TRP A 112 2.13 -17.87 -5.39
N ILE A 113 2.02 -18.44 -6.59
CA ILE A 113 2.70 -19.70 -6.96
C ILE A 113 4.23 -19.53 -6.89
N ILE A 114 4.77 -18.45 -7.46
CA ILE A 114 6.22 -18.19 -7.46
C ILE A 114 6.70 -18.01 -6.01
N ALA A 115 6.00 -17.22 -5.21
CA ALA A 115 6.31 -17.00 -3.80
C ALA A 115 6.26 -18.32 -3.01
N LEU A 116 5.26 -19.18 -3.23
CA LEU A 116 5.17 -20.49 -2.59
C LEU A 116 6.38 -21.38 -2.88
N LYS A 117 6.78 -21.47 -4.15
CA LYS A 117 7.92 -22.31 -4.57
C LYS A 117 9.24 -21.76 -4.03
N ARG A 118 9.40 -20.44 -3.99
CA ARG A 118 10.68 -19.80 -3.64
C ARG A 118 10.97 -19.77 -2.13
N ASN A 119 9.94 -19.90 -1.27
CA ASN A 119 10.05 -19.64 0.16
C ASN A 119 9.80 -20.91 1.00
N ASN A 120 10.83 -21.56 1.54
CA ASN A 120 10.68 -22.80 2.32
C ASN A 120 10.48 -22.61 3.82
N LYS A 121 11.05 -21.55 4.42
CA LYS A 121 10.82 -21.13 5.81
C LYS A 121 10.51 -19.65 5.79
N ILE A 122 9.53 -19.16 6.54
CA ILE A 122 9.25 -17.72 6.67
C ILE A 122 9.47 -17.36 8.14
N SER A 123 10.32 -16.37 8.40
CA SER A 123 10.55 -15.80 9.71
C SER A 123 10.41 -14.30 9.57
N LEU A 124 9.38 -13.75 10.22
CA LEU A 124 9.18 -12.31 10.35
C LEU A 124 9.63 -11.93 11.76
N GLU A 125 10.75 -11.21 11.81
CA GLU A 125 11.23 -10.58 13.03
C GLU A 125 10.80 -9.12 12.99
N VAL A 126 10.01 -8.72 13.97
CA VAL A 126 9.42 -7.39 14.07
C VAL A 126 10.09 -6.73 15.26
N GLU A 127 10.98 -5.79 14.99
CA GLU A 127 11.56 -4.94 16.03
C GLU A 127 10.62 -3.76 16.33
N GLN A 128 10.29 -3.58 17.61
CA GLN A 128 9.45 -2.46 18.05
C GLN A 128 10.31 -1.19 18.21
N PRO A 129 9.82 -0.01 17.76
CA PRO A 129 10.53 1.24 17.94
C PRO A 129 10.55 1.65 19.43
N ARG A 130 11.69 2.15 19.91
CA ARG A 130 11.78 2.87 21.20
C ARG A 130 11.21 4.27 21.02
N LEU A 131 10.27 4.67 21.88
CA LEU A 131 9.50 5.91 21.75
C LEU A 131 9.95 6.95 22.78
N ASP A 132 10.75 7.90 22.32
CA ASP A 132 11.00 9.17 23.02
C ASP A 132 10.03 10.25 22.52
N PHE A 133 9.81 11.34 23.27
CA PHE A 133 8.81 12.38 22.97
C PHE A 133 9.01 13.00 21.58
N LEU A 134 10.26 13.29 21.22
CA LEU A 134 10.62 13.85 19.91
C LEU A 134 10.27 12.84 18.81
N ASN A 135 10.65 11.57 18.97
CA ASN A 135 10.34 10.51 18.02
C ASN A 135 8.83 10.28 17.84
N LYS A 136 8.06 10.37 18.93
CA LYS A 136 6.60 10.23 18.92
C LYS A 136 5.94 11.35 18.12
N THR A 137 6.42 12.58 18.25
CA THR A 137 5.90 13.74 17.52
C THR A 137 6.07 13.56 16.01
N PHE A 138 7.28 13.20 15.56
CA PHE A 138 7.55 12.96 14.14
C PHE A 138 6.86 11.70 13.59
N LEU A 139 6.44 10.77 14.44
CA LEU A 139 5.63 9.62 14.02
C LEU A 139 4.15 10.01 13.84
N ILE A 140 3.59 10.82 14.73
CA ILE A 140 2.15 11.15 14.70
C ILE A 140 1.85 12.27 13.71
N LEU A 141 2.68 13.31 13.65
CA LEU A 141 2.42 14.51 12.86
C LEU A 141 2.10 14.23 11.37
N PRO A 142 2.85 13.40 10.63
CA PRO A 142 2.62 13.25 9.20
C PRO A 142 1.32 12.48 8.86
N VAL A 143 0.68 11.83 9.84
CA VAL A 143 -0.62 11.15 9.65
C VAL A 143 -1.73 12.13 9.24
N ILE A 144 -1.58 13.41 9.55
CA ILE A 144 -2.53 14.44 9.15
C ILE A 144 -2.49 14.72 7.63
N PHE A 145 -1.36 14.44 6.96
CA PHE A 145 -1.19 14.79 5.55
C PHE A 145 -2.15 14.02 4.63
N PRO A 146 -2.27 12.68 4.68
CA PRO A 146 -3.23 11.98 3.82
C PRO A 146 -4.68 12.45 4.03
N ILE A 147 -5.07 12.75 5.28
CA ILE A 147 -6.41 13.25 5.60
C ILE A 147 -6.63 14.61 4.93
N LEU A 148 -5.69 15.55 5.11
CA LEU A 148 -5.78 16.87 4.50
C LEU A 148 -5.65 16.82 2.97
N SER A 149 -4.88 15.88 2.42
CA SER A 149 -4.77 15.63 0.98
C SER A 149 -6.13 15.22 0.40
N ILE A 150 -6.85 14.30 1.05
CA ILE A 150 -8.19 13.89 0.65
C ILE A 150 -9.16 15.08 0.72
N LEU A 151 -9.14 15.84 1.81
CA LEU A 151 -9.99 17.03 1.97
C LEU A 151 -9.65 18.13 0.94
N GLY A 152 -8.37 18.34 0.67
CA GLY A 152 -7.91 19.31 -0.31
C GLY A 152 -8.34 18.93 -1.73
N ALA A 153 -8.13 17.66 -2.12
CA ALA A 153 -8.52 17.16 -3.43
C ALA A 153 -10.04 17.19 -3.63
N THR A 154 -10.82 16.77 -2.63
CA THR A 154 -12.29 16.81 -2.70
C THR A 154 -12.82 18.24 -2.78
N THR A 155 -12.25 19.19 -2.02
CA THR A 155 -12.63 20.60 -2.11
C THR A 155 -12.31 21.18 -3.49
N LEU A 156 -11.10 20.92 -3.99
CA LEU A 156 -10.64 21.41 -5.29
C LEU A 156 -11.48 20.88 -6.46
N ASN A 157 -11.79 19.58 -6.45
CA ASN A 157 -12.58 18.94 -7.50
C ASN A 157 -14.05 19.39 -7.50
N ASN A 158 -14.53 19.93 -6.39
CA ASN A 158 -15.87 20.50 -6.25
C ASN A 158 -15.89 22.03 -6.47
N HIS A 159 -14.95 22.56 -7.25
CA HIS A 159 -14.83 24.01 -7.56
C HIS A 159 -14.57 24.90 -6.33
N GLY A 160 -14.14 24.31 -5.21
CA GLY A 160 -13.72 25.03 -4.02
C GLY A 160 -12.32 25.63 -4.16
N PRO A 161 -11.88 26.45 -3.18
CA PRO A 161 -10.59 27.10 -3.23
C PRO A 161 -9.41 26.16 -2.94
N ASN A 162 -8.25 26.46 -3.51
CA ASN A 162 -7.05 25.61 -3.44
C ASN A 162 -6.24 25.81 -2.14
N TYR A 163 -6.80 26.46 -1.11
CA TYR A 163 -6.06 26.81 0.12
C TYR A 163 -5.59 25.56 0.86
N LEU A 164 -6.46 24.56 1.03
CA LEU A 164 -6.12 23.31 1.72
C LEU A 164 -4.97 22.57 1.02
N THR A 165 -5.03 22.41 -0.30
CA THR A 165 -3.96 21.76 -1.07
C THR A 165 -2.62 22.48 -0.92
N LYS A 166 -2.62 23.83 -0.94
CA LYS A 166 -1.40 24.63 -0.72
C LYS A 166 -0.85 24.46 0.70
N ILE A 167 -1.72 24.43 1.71
CA ILE A 167 -1.34 24.21 3.12
C ILE A 167 -0.69 22.82 3.27
N VAL A 168 -1.25 21.78 2.65
CA VAL A 168 -0.69 20.44 2.69
C VAL A 168 0.69 20.41 2.07
N LEU A 169 0.85 20.94 0.85
CA LEU A 169 2.15 20.98 0.16
C LEU A 169 3.20 21.75 0.97
N GLY A 170 2.84 22.91 1.51
CA GLY A 170 3.72 23.69 2.40
C GLY A 170 4.04 22.95 3.70
N GLY A 171 3.05 22.31 4.31
CA GLY A 171 3.20 21.52 5.53
C GLY A 171 4.11 20.31 5.35
N ILE A 172 4.00 19.61 4.22
CA ILE A 172 4.89 18.53 3.82
C ILE A 172 6.32 19.05 3.67
N ALA A 173 6.52 20.17 2.97
CA ALA A 173 7.84 20.75 2.76
C ALA A 173 8.51 21.13 4.10
N VAL A 174 7.75 21.80 4.99
CA VAL A 174 8.21 22.17 6.34
C VAL A 174 8.52 20.92 7.18
N TYR A 175 7.67 19.91 7.12
CA TYR A 175 7.87 18.66 7.84
C TYR A 175 9.14 17.94 7.38
N VAL A 176 9.33 17.76 6.07
CA VAL A 176 10.53 17.16 5.50
C VAL A 176 11.78 17.95 5.88
N PHE A 177 11.71 19.29 5.82
CA PHE A 177 12.80 20.15 6.28
C PHE A 177 13.20 19.86 7.73
N PHE A 178 12.22 19.77 8.65
CA PHE A 178 12.50 19.43 10.04
C PHE A 178 13.02 18.00 10.23
N VAL A 179 12.52 17.02 9.47
CA VAL A 179 13.07 15.65 9.48
C VAL A 179 14.56 15.66 9.11
N VAL A 180 14.95 16.46 8.11
CA VAL A 180 16.35 16.62 7.69
C VAL A 180 17.19 17.32 8.77
N LEU A 181 16.69 18.41 9.34
CA LEU A 181 17.40 19.15 10.40
C LEU A 181 17.65 18.28 11.64
N PHE A 182 16.66 17.48 12.06
CA PHE A 182 16.75 16.64 13.26
C PHE A 182 17.22 15.21 12.98
N ARG A 183 17.68 14.89 11.76
CA ARG A 183 18.01 13.53 11.33
C ARG A 183 18.90 12.74 12.30
N ASN A 184 19.86 13.40 12.95
CA ASN A 184 20.80 12.74 13.87
C ASN A 184 20.17 12.41 15.24
N LYS A 185 19.05 13.05 15.60
CA LYS A 185 18.31 12.84 16.85
C LYS A 185 17.11 11.90 16.66
N LEU A 186 16.69 11.67 15.42
CA LEU A 186 15.53 10.86 15.08
C LEU A 186 15.89 9.37 15.00
N ASN A 187 14.95 8.53 15.43
CA ASN A 187 15.03 7.09 15.25
C ASN A 187 14.96 6.74 13.75
N LYS A 188 15.78 5.78 13.32
CA LYS A 188 15.81 5.28 11.92
C LYS A 188 14.43 4.86 11.40
N ASN A 189 13.54 4.44 12.29
CA ASN A 189 12.16 4.06 11.97
C ASN A 189 11.25 5.21 11.51
N ILE A 190 11.64 6.47 11.74
CA ILE A 190 10.82 7.65 11.39
C ILE A 190 10.89 7.95 9.91
N PHE A 191 12.05 7.76 9.28
CA PHE A 191 12.24 8.01 7.85
C PHE A 191 11.30 7.18 6.96
N PRO A 192 11.25 5.84 7.08
CA PRO A 192 10.34 5.03 6.28
C PRO A 192 8.87 5.43 6.49
N TRP A 193 8.45 5.65 7.74
CA TRP A 193 7.10 6.07 8.05
C TRP A 193 6.73 7.43 7.44
N SER A 194 7.64 8.41 7.56
CA SER A 194 7.49 9.75 7.00
C SER A 194 7.28 9.72 5.50
N ILE A 195 8.04 8.88 4.79
CA ILE A 195 7.93 8.73 3.34
C ILE A 195 6.53 8.23 2.97
N ILE A 196 6.01 7.20 3.65
CA ILE A 196 4.66 6.68 3.37
C ILE A 196 3.62 7.78 3.51
N MET A 197 3.62 8.47 4.65
CA MET A 197 2.60 9.46 4.97
C MET A 197 2.64 10.69 4.05
N VAL A 198 3.82 11.07 3.57
CA VAL A 198 3.99 12.17 2.61
C VAL A 198 3.65 11.73 1.18
N SER A 199 3.83 10.45 0.86
CA SER A 199 3.54 9.90 -0.48
C SER A 199 2.07 9.57 -0.73
N LEU A 200 1.28 9.40 0.34
CA LEU A 200 -0.16 9.15 0.32
C LEU A 200 -0.95 10.46 0.23
#